data_AF-A0A348V229-F1
#
_entry.id   AF-A0A348V229-F1
#
_cell.length_a   1.000
_cell.length_b   1.000
_cell.length_c   1.000
_cell.angle_alpha   90.00
_cell.angle_beta   90.00
_cell.angle_gamma   90.00
#
_symmetry.space_group_name_H-M   'P 1'
#
loop_
_entity.id
_entity.type
_entity.pdbx_description
1 polymer ?
#
loop_
_entity_poly.entity_id
_entity_poly.type
_entity_poly.pdbx_seq_one_letter_code
_entity_poly.pdbx_strand_id
1 'polypeptide(L)'
;MSMMAFICVLVLIIAVAACRKAEEKITYPLTKKVEQVDDYFGTRVADPYRWLEDDNSEETKKWVEEQNKVTFAYLEKIPYREKIRQRLKDIYNYPRMGQPIRAGEYYFFYKNDGLQNQ
;
A
#
# COMPACT_ATOMS: atom_id res chain seq x y z
N MET A 1 49.56 -24.44 5.01
CA MET A 1 48.19 -24.97 4.78
C MET A 1 47.12 -24.42 5.75
N SER A 2 47.46 -23.87 6.92
CA SER A 2 46.45 -23.52 7.95
C SER A 2 45.82 -22.12 7.79
N MET A 3 46.60 -21.08 7.48
CA MET A 3 46.13 -19.68 7.49
C MET A 3 45.10 -19.35 6.40
N MET A 4 45.25 -19.91 5.21
CA MET A 4 44.33 -19.69 4.08
C MET A 4 42.96 -20.30 4.34
N ALA A 5 42.90 -21.47 5.01
CA ALA A 5 41.65 -22.12 5.37
C ALA A 5 40.86 -21.32 6.42
N PHE A 6 41.54 -20.70 7.40
CA PHE A 6 40.90 -19.82 8.38
C PHE A 6 40.29 -18.57 7.75
N ILE A 7 40.98 -17.96 6.79
CA ILE A 7 40.47 -16.79 6.06
C ILE A 7 39.25 -17.17 5.22
N CYS A 8 39.28 -18.31 4.52
CA CYS A 8 38.13 -18.79 3.74
C CYS A 8 36.90 -19.08 4.63
N VAL A 9 37.10 -19.68 5.81
CA VAL A 9 36.00 -19.94 6.76
C VAL A 9 35.44 -18.64 7.33
N LEU A 10 36.29 -17.66 7.65
CA LEU A 10 35.86 -16.36 8.16
C LEU A 10 35.05 -15.58 7.11
N VAL A 11 35.50 -15.57 5.86
CA VAL A 11 34.79 -14.94 4.72
C VAL A 11 33.43 -15.63 4.49
N LEU A 12 33.37 -16.95 4.61
CA LEU A 12 32.13 -17.71 4.47
C LEU A 12 31.12 -17.38 5.58
N ILE A 13 31.59 -17.22 6.83
CA ILE A 13 30.74 -16.84 7.97
C ILE A 13 30.16 -15.42 7.79
N ILE A 14 30.97 -14.47 7.32
CA ILE A 14 30.52 -13.09 7.05
C ILE A 14 29.47 -13.07 5.91
N ALA A 15 29.68 -13.87 4.85
CA ALA A 15 28.74 -13.97 3.74
C ALA A 15 27.38 -14.56 4.16
N VAL A 16 27.38 -15.57 5.04
CA VAL A 16 26.13 -16.18 5.57
C VAL A 16 25.41 -15.22 6.52
N ALA A 17 26.13 -14.44 7.33
CA ALA A 17 25.54 -13.42 8.20
C ALA A 17 24.91 -12.26 7.41
N ALA A 18 25.52 -11.85 6.29
CA ALA A 18 25.01 -10.81 5.41
C ALA A 18 23.73 -11.23 4.64
N CYS A 19 23.44 -12.53 4.56
CA CYS A 19 22.27 -13.07 3.86
C CYS A 19 21.05 -13.31 4.77
N ARG A 20 21.14 -13.00 6.07
CA ARG A 20 19.96 -13.03 6.95
C ARG A 20 19.10 -11.79 6.72
N LYS A 21 18.06 -11.94 5.90
CA LYS A 21 16.92 -11.02 5.91
C LYS A 21 16.26 -11.12 7.29
N ALA A 22 16.45 -10.12 8.14
CA ALA A 22 15.69 -10.02 9.38
C ALA A 22 14.22 -9.86 8.98
N GLU A 23 13.37 -10.77 9.45
CA GLU A 23 11.92 -10.65 9.31
C GLU A 23 11.48 -9.55 10.28
N GLU A 24 11.30 -8.36 9.73
CA GLU A 24 10.97 -7.19 10.53
C GLU A 24 9.49 -7.27 10.94
N LYS A 25 9.25 -7.52 12.23
CA LYS A 25 7.90 -7.61 12.78
C LYS A 25 7.23 -6.24 12.70
N ILE A 26 6.10 -6.17 12.02
CA ILE A 26 5.29 -4.94 11.93
C ILE A 26 4.56 -4.73 13.25
N THR A 27 4.69 -3.55 13.83
CA THR A 27 3.91 -3.11 15.00
C THR A 27 2.71 -2.33 14.50
N TYR A 28 1.50 -2.84 14.73
CA TYR A 28 0.27 -2.18 14.33
C TYR A 28 -0.21 -1.18 15.40
N PRO A 29 -0.90 -0.09 15.00
CA PRO A 29 -1.52 0.82 15.95
C PRO A 29 -2.63 0.12 16.72
N LEU A 30 -2.81 0.49 17.99
CA LEU A 30 -3.91 -0.02 18.78
C LEU A 30 -5.24 0.44 18.18
N THR A 31 -6.11 -0.51 17.84
CA THR A 31 -7.48 -0.23 17.42
C THR A 31 -8.39 -0.59 18.59
N LYS A 32 -9.06 0.41 19.17
CA LYS A 32 -9.97 0.15 20.30
C LYS A 32 -11.13 -0.74 19.86
N LYS A 33 -11.67 -1.49 20.82
CA LYS A 33 -12.92 -2.23 20.68
C LYS A 33 -13.99 -1.57 21.53
N VAL A 34 -15.21 -1.54 21.03
CA VAL A 34 -16.40 -1.08 21.75
C VAL A 34 -17.39 -2.23 21.92
N GLU A 35 -18.30 -2.13 22.89
CA GLU A 35 -19.27 -3.18 23.20
C GLU A 35 -20.56 -3.09 22.37
N GLN A 36 -20.44 -2.73 21.08
CA GLN A 36 -21.59 -2.70 20.18
C GLN A 36 -22.01 -4.14 19.82
N VAL A 37 -23.30 -4.45 19.99
CA VAL A 37 -23.89 -5.74 19.62
C VAL A 37 -25.27 -5.49 19.01
N ASP A 38 -25.47 -6.00 17.81
CA ASP A 38 -26.76 -5.96 17.11
C ASP A 38 -27.49 -7.31 17.24
N ASP A 39 -28.81 -7.30 17.17
CA ASP A 39 -29.64 -8.50 17.19
C ASP A 39 -30.31 -8.70 15.83
N TYR A 40 -30.05 -9.85 15.22
CA TYR A 40 -30.65 -10.27 13.96
C TYR A 40 -31.54 -11.49 14.21
N PHE A 41 -32.84 -11.25 14.36
CA PHE A 41 -33.85 -12.30 14.56
C PHE A 41 -33.54 -13.25 15.74
N GLY A 42 -33.08 -12.68 16.87
CA GLY A 42 -32.65 -13.40 18.07
C GLY A 42 -31.18 -13.83 18.06
N THR A 43 -30.44 -13.56 16.99
CA THR A 43 -28.99 -13.83 16.90
C THR A 43 -28.20 -12.57 17.22
N ARG A 44 -27.48 -12.58 18.35
CA ARG A 44 -26.62 -11.45 18.74
C ARG A 44 -25.28 -11.49 18.00
N VAL A 45 -24.92 -10.39 17.35
CA VAL A 45 -23.67 -10.23 16.57
C VAL A 45 -22.91 -9.01 17.09
N ALA A 46 -21.70 -9.23 17.60
CA ALA A 46 -20.84 -8.14 18.08
C ALA A 46 -20.16 -7.42 16.93
N ASP A 47 -20.16 -6.09 16.98
CA ASP A 47 -19.45 -5.22 16.06
C ASP A 47 -18.46 -4.31 16.80
N PRO A 48 -17.31 -4.84 17.24
CA PRO A 48 -16.40 -4.12 18.10
C PRO A 48 -15.75 -2.90 17.46
N TYR A 49 -15.93 -2.69 16.16
CA TYR A 49 -15.35 -1.60 15.40
C TYR A 49 -16.39 -0.66 14.78
N ARG A 50 -17.66 -0.73 15.21
CA ARG A 50 -18.73 0.20 14.80
C ARG A 50 -18.32 1.67 14.79
N TRP A 51 -17.45 2.08 15.70
CA TRP A 51 -16.95 3.45 15.79
C TRP A 51 -16.17 3.91 14.54
N LEU A 52 -15.59 2.98 13.76
CA LEU A 52 -14.92 3.28 12.49
C LEU A 52 -15.91 3.60 11.36
N GLU A 53 -17.22 3.37 11.54
CA GLU A 53 -18.24 3.73 10.55
C GLU A 53 -18.54 5.23 10.50
N ASP A 54 -18.19 5.99 11.56
CA ASP A 54 -18.26 7.46 11.54
C ASP A 54 -17.00 8.02 10.87
N ASP A 55 -17.15 8.32 9.58
CA ASP A 55 -16.12 8.87 8.70
C ASP A 55 -15.78 10.34 8.99
N ASN A 56 -16.62 11.05 9.75
CA ASN A 56 -16.40 12.44 10.14
C ASN A 56 -15.80 12.57 11.55
N SER A 57 -15.68 11.46 12.29
CA SER A 57 -15.10 11.51 13.64
C SER A 57 -13.59 11.79 13.61
N GLU A 58 -13.14 12.61 14.57
CA GLU A 58 -11.71 12.85 14.79
C GLU A 58 -10.95 11.58 15.17
N GLU A 59 -11.64 10.57 15.71
CA GLU A 59 -11.04 9.31 16.10
C GLU A 59 -10.77 8.41 14.90
N THR A 60 -11.74 8.26 13.98
CA THR A 60 -11.55 7.52 12.72
C THR A 60 -10.46 8.18 11.89
N LYS A 61 -10.45 9.51 11.80
CA LYS A 61 -9.40 10.26 11.11
C LYS A 61 -8.00 9.95 11.67
N LYS A 62 -7.83 10.02 12.99
CA LYS A 62 -6.55 9.66 13.65
C LYS A 62 -6.17 8.21 13.40
N TRP A 63 -7.13 7.29 13.44
CA TRP A 63 -6.87 5.88 13.14
C TRP A 63 -6.37 5.69 11.71
N VAL A 64 -7.01 6.34 10.73
CA VAL A 64 -6.58 6.30 9.31
C VAL A 64 -5.15 6.83 9.16
N GLU A 65 -4.81 7.95 9.83
CA GLU A 65 -3.46 8.50 9.82
C GLU A 65 -2.42 7.52 10.39
N GLU A 66 -2.70 6.86 11.52
CA GLU A 66 -1.81 5.87 12.11
C GLU A 66 -1.64 4.60 11.24
N GLN A 67 -2.73 4.13 10.61
CA GLN A 67 -2.65 3.00 9.67
C GLN A 67 -1.84 3.36 8.42
N ASN A 68 -2.01 4.59 7.91
CA ASN A 68 -1.20 5.10 6.80
C ASN A 68 0.28 5.16 7.16
N LYS A 69 0.64 5.59 8.38
CA LYS A 69 2.05 5.60 8.84
C LYS A 69 2.67 4.21 8.79
N VAL A 70 1.99 3.19 9.30
CA VAL A 70 2.49 1.79 9.23
C VAL A 70 2.61 1.33 7.79
N THR A 71 1.61 1.63 6.97
CA THR A 71 1.59 1.25 5.56
C THR A 71 2.73 1.88 4.78
N PHE A 72 2.92 3.20 4.86
CA PHE A 72 4.00 3.89 4.15
C PHE A 72 5.37 3.52 4.69
N ALA A 73 5.55 3.36 6.01
CA ALA A 73 6.80 2.88 6.59
C ALA A 73 7.19 1.49 6.07
N TYR A 74 6.21 0.61 5.82
CA TYR A 74 6.47 -0.68 5.19
C TYR A 74 6.80 -0.54 3.70
N LEU A 75 6.00 0.24 2.96
CA LEU A 75 6.13 0.38 1.51
C LEU A 75 7.41 1.11 1.09
N GLU A 76 7.90 2.06 1.89
CA GLU A 76 9.17 2.79 1.68
C GLU A 76 10.39 1.87 1.71
N LYS A 77 10.31 0.73 2.41
CA LYS A 77 11.40 -0.25 2.47
C LYS A 77 11.54 -1.07 1.18
N ILE A 78 10.58 -0.97 0.25
CA ILE A 78 10.58 -1.74 -0.99
C ILE A 78 11.44 -1.02 -2.03
N PRO A 79 12.66 -1.51 -2.35
CA PRO A 79 13.66 -0.75 -3.11
C PRO A 79 13.27 -0.49 -4.58
N TYR A 80 12.30 -1.24 -5.10
CA TYR A 80 11.84 -1.13 -6.49
C TYR A 80 10.48 -0.41 -6.63
N ARG A 81 9.88 0.08 -5.53
CA ARG A 81 8.58 0.80 -5.57
C ARG A 81 8.63 2.02 -6.49
N GLU A 82 9.67 2.84 -6.38
CA GLU A 82 9.84 4.02 -7.23
C GLU A 82 10.05 3.65 -8.71
N LYS A 83 10.83 2.60 -8.97
CA LYS A 83 11.07 2.12 -10.35
C LYS A 83 9.77 1.67 -11.01
N ILE A 84 8.90 0.99 -10.27
CA ILE A 84 7.57 0.60 -10.75
C ILE A 84 6.72 1.84 -11.01
N ARG A 85 6.67 2.79 -10.06
CA ARG A 85 5.90 4.04 -10.23
C ARG A 85 6.32 4.79 -11.50
N GLN A 86 7.62 4.94 -11.71
CA GLN A 86 8.15 5.62 -12.90
C GLN A 86 7.80 4.85 -14.17
N ARG A 87 7.99 3.52 -14.18
CA ARG A 87 7.64 2.70 -15.35
C ARG A 87 6.17 2.81 -15.71
N LEU A 88 5.27 2.80 -14.72
CA LEU A 88 3.84 2.98 -14.91
C LEU A 88 3.54 4.37 -15.50
N LYS A 89 4.16 5.42 -14.96
CA LYS A 89 4.02 6.79 -15.49
C LYS A 89 4.44 6.87 -16.96
N ASP A 90 5.57 6.27 -17.32
CA ASP A 90 6.10 6.31 -18.68
C ASP A 90 5.17 5.62 -19.68
N ILE A 91 4.66 4.42 -19.34
CA ILE A 91 3.77 3.68 -20.25
C ILE A 91 2.35 4.28 -20.31
N TYR A 92 1.96 5.06 -19.30
CA TYR A 92 0.64 5.68 -19.23
C TYR A 92 0.60 7.06 -19.91
N ASN A 93 1.76 7.71 -20.05
CA ASN A 93 1.90 9.04 -20.62
C ASN A 93 1.88 9.03 -22.16
N TYR A 94 0.72 8.76 -22.73
CA TYR A 94 0.47 8.86 -24.17
C TYR A 94 -0.92 9.43 -24.46
N PRO A 95 -1.10 10.18 -25.55
CA PRO A 95 -2.38 10.78 -25.88
C PRO A 95 -3.41 9.69 -26.20
N ARG A 96 -4.60 9.84 -25.63
CA ARG A 96 -5.76 8.97 -25.84
C ARG A 96 -6.93 9.81 -26.34
N MET A 97 -7.64 9.27 -27.33
CA MET A 97 -8.87 9.85 -27.84
C MET A 97 -9.95 8.77 -27.87
N GLY A 98 -11.11 9.08 -27.32
CA GLY A 98 -12.29 8.22 -27.40
C GLY A 98 -12.89 8.24 -28.81
N GLN A 99 -13.74 7.27 -29.10
CA GLN A 99 -14.48 7.25 -30.36
C GLN A 99 -15.35 8.52 -30.50
N PRO A 100 -15.32 9.22 -31.64
CA PRO A 100 -16.13 10.40 -31.84
C PRO A 100 -17.61 10.04 -31.97
N ILE A 101 -18.46 10.85 -31.36
CA ILE A 101 -19.92 10.76 -31.42
C ILE A 101 -20.44 11.99 -32.16
N ARG A 102 -21.26 11.77 -33.19
CA ARG A 102 -21.92 12.86 -33.92
C ARG A 102 -23.20 13.27 -33.20
N ALA A 103 -23.36 14.57 -32.94
CA ALA A 103 -24.62 15.16 -32.48
C ALA A 103 -24.89 16.46 -33.25
N GLY A 104 -25.92 16.43 -34.10
CA GLY A 104 -26.18 17.49 -35.08
C GLY A 104 -25.02 17.67 -36.06
N GLU A 105 -24.51 18.90 -36.12
CA GLU A 105 -23.40 19.31 -36.99
C GLU A 105 -22.01 19.12 -36.34
N TYR A 106 -21.95 18.69 -35.08
CA TYR A 106 -20.69 18.57 -34.33
C TYR A 106 -20.33 17.11 -34.04
N TYR A 107 -19.01 16.88 -33.89
CA TYR A 107 -18.46 15.65 -33.35
C TYR A 107 -17.88 15.93 -31.95
N PHE A 108 -18.29 15.12 -30.99
CA PHE A 108 -17.82 15.16 -29.62
C PHE A 108 -16.93 13.95 -29.34
N PHE A 109 -15.85 14.14 -28.59
CA PHE A 109 -14.97 13.06 -28.17
C PHE A 109 -14.29 13.42 -26.85
N TYR A 110 -13.98 12.40 -26.05
CA TYR A 110 -13.11 12.54 -24.91
C TYR A 110 -11.65 12.49 -25.36
N LYS A 111 -10.80 13.28 -24.73
CA LYS A 111 -9.35 13.27 -24.94
C LYS A 111 -8.62 13.32 -23.62
N ASN A 112 -7.48 12.63 -23.54
CA ASN A 112 -6.51 12.76 -22.45
C ASN A 112 -5.12 12.91 -23.08
N ASP A 113 -4.35 13.94 -22.73
CA ASP A 113 -3.00 14.15 -23.29
C ASP A 113 -1.95 13.16 -22.76
N GLY A 114 -2.29 12.39 -21.73
CA GLY A 114 -1.50 11.30 -21.18
C GLY A 114 -1.74 11.14 -19.68
N LEU A 115 -1.47 12.22 -18.94
CA LEU A 115 -1.45 12.22 -17.46
C LEU A 115 -2.50 13.15 -16.83
N GLN A 116 -3.48 13.62 -17.61
CA GLN A 116 -4.61 14.35 -17.03
C GLN A 116 -5.34 13.46 -16.01
N ASN A 117 -5.70 14.04 -14.88
CA ASN A 117 -6.49 13.39 -13.84
C ASN A 117 -7.76 12.80 -14.47
N GLN A 118 -7.98 11.50 -14.26
CA GLN A 118 -9.17 10.78 -14.67
C GLN A 118 -10.14 10.65 -13.51
#